data_AF-X0U5Y4-F1
#
_entry.id   AF-X0U5Y4-F1
#
_cell.length_a   1.000
_cell.length_b   1.000
_cell.length_c   1.000
_cell.angle_alpha   90.00
_cell.angle_beta   90.00
_cell.angle_gamma   90.00
#
_symmetry.space_group_name_H-M   'P 1'
#
loop_
_entity.id
_entity.type
_entity.pdbx_description
1 polymer ?
#
loop_
_entity_poly.entity_id
_entity_poly.type
_entity_poly.pdbx_seq_one_letter_code
_entity_poly.pdbx_strand_id
1 'polypeptide(L)'
;LLLPSIVVYLKTKQSIWGILSLVGAAGIIFFASPSRNPFARFFGGLYSLYGISRYLADVLSYSRLLALGLATSVIAMVVNTLCQTALGIPWVGWLLAALIFIGGHLFNLGISFLGGFVHSMRLQFVEFFSKFFKSGGKPFNPFELESKFVEFI
;
A
#
# COMPACT_ATOMS: atom_id res chain seq x y z
N LEU A 1 -24.84 -0.79 -5.77
CA LEU A 1 -25.96 -1.09 -4.84
C LEU A 1 -25.64 -2.17 -3.81
N LEU A 2 -24.84 -3.20 -4.12
CA LEU A 2 -24.45 -4.22 -3.13
C LEU A 2 -23.49 -3.75 -2.02
N LEU A 3 -22.48 -2.94 -2.37
CA LEU A 3 -21.49 -2.47 -1.38
C LEU A 3 -22.11 -1.59 -0.28
N PRO A 4 -23.01 -0.62 -0.58
CA PRO A 4 -23.71 0.13 0.46
C PRO A 4 -24.58 -0.76 1.35
N SER A 5 -25.31 -1.74 0.79
CA SER A 5 -26.21 -2.61 1.56
C SER A 5 -25.45 -3.60 2.47
N ILE A 6 -24.30 -4.10 2.03
CA ILE A 6 -23.45 -5.02 2.83
C ILE A 6 -22.80 -4.28 4.01
N VAL A 7 -22.33 -3.04 3.80
CA VAL A 7 -21.73 -2.21 4.87
C VAL A 7 -22.77 -1.82 5.92
N VAL A 8 -24.00 -1.51 5.51
CA VAL A 8 -25.11 -1.18 6.42
C VAL A 8 -25.57 -2.40 7.22
N TYR A 9 -25.56 -3.61 6.64
CA TYR A 9 -25.90 -4.86 7.35
C TYR A 9 -24.88 -5.20 8.44
N LEU A 10 -23.57 -5.10 8.14
CA LEU A 10 -22.49 -5.35 9.10
C LEU A 10 -22.53 -4.40 10.31
N LYS A 11 -22.98 -3.16 10.12
CA LYS A 11 -23.11 -2.16 11.18
C LYS A 11 -24.37 -2.31 12.04
N THR A 12 -25.46 -2.83 11.46
CA THR A 12 -26.81 -2.74 12.07
C THR A 12 -27.35 -4.07 12.62
N LYS A 13 -26.76 -5.22 12.23
CA LYS A 13 -27.17 -6.58 12.68
C LYS A 13 -28.69 -6.84 12.64
N GLN A 14 -29.41 -6.25 11.70
CA GLN A 14 -30.85 -6.52 11.49
C GLN A 14 -31.07 -7.40 10.23
N SER A 15 -31.89 -8.45 10.38
CA SER A 15 -32.15 -9.49 9.37
C SER A 15 -32.70 -8.97 8.03
N ILE A 16 -33.37 -7.82 8.03
CA ILE A 16 -33.98 -7.19 6.85
C ILE A 16 -32.91 -6.77 5.82
N TRP A 17 -31.75 -6.31 6.27
CA TRP A 17 -30.65 -5.89 5.38
C TRP A 17 -29.87 -7.09 4.80
N GLY A 18 -29.90 -8.23 5.49
CA GLY A 18 -29.35 -9.49 4.99
C GLY A 18 -30.16 -10.07 3.83
N ILE A 19 -31.50 -10.00 3.93
CA ILE A 19 -32.42 -10.41 2.85
C ILE A 19 -32.30 -9.47 1.65
N LEU A 20 -32.19 -8.16 1.88
CA LEU A 20 -31.99 -7.16 0.82
C LEU A 20 -30.64 -7.33 0.08
N SER A 21 -29.59 -7.73 0.79
CA SER A 21 -28.28 -8.11 0.21
C SER A 21 -28.37 -9.36 -0.67
N LEU A 22 -29.13 -10.38 -0.24
CA LEU A 22 -29.37 -11.60 -1.02
C LEU A 22 -30.23 -11.33 -2.27
N VAL A 23 -31.25 -10.48 -2.16
CA VAL A 23 -32.08 -10.06 -3.30
C VAL A 23 -31.28 -9.19 -4.28
N GLY A 24 -30.39 -8.32 -3.77
CA GLY A 24 -29.45 -7.56 -4.60
C GLY A 24 -28.44 -8.45 -5.34
N ALA A 25 -27.97 -9.52 -4.69
CA ALA A 25 -27.05 -10.49 -5.30
C ALA A 25 -27.76 -11.33 -6.37
N ALA A 26 -29.00 -11.76 -6.09
CA ALA A 26 -29.87 -12.42 -7.06
C ALA A 26 -30.20 -11.51 -8.25
N GLY A 27 -30.43 -10.22 -8.01
CA GLY A 27 -30.67 -9.21 -9.04
C GLY A 27 -29.48 -9.02 -9.99
N ILE A 28 -28.25 -9.02 -9.49
CA ILE A 28 -27.04 -8.93 -10.34
C ILE A 28 -26.82 -10.23 -11.14
N ILE A 29 -27.07 -11.39 -10.54
CA ILE A 29 -26.99 -12.68 -11.25
C ILE A 29 -28.00 -12.74 -12.41
N PHE A 30 -29.19 -12.15 -12.25
CA PHE A 30 -30.23 -12.15 -13.28
C PHE A 30 -30.11 -11.05 -14.33
N PHE A 31 -29.68 -9.83 -13.97
CA PHE A 31 -29.73 -8.66 -14.87
C PHE A 31 -28.37 -8.23 -15.49
N ALA A 32 -27.23 -8.76 -15.04
CA ALA A 32 -25.91 -8.25 -15.48
C ALA A 32 -25.41 -8.77 -16.85
N SER A 33 -26.12 -9.68 -17.54
CA SER A 33 -25.67 -10.21 -18.84
C SER A 33 -26.77 -10.21 -19.92
N PRO A 34 -26.58 -9.52 -21.05
CA PRO A 34 -27.43 -9.56 -22.25
C PRO A 34 -27.33 -10.86 -23.06
N SER A 35 -27.14 -12.04 -22.44
CA SER A 35 -27.10 -13.32 -23.16
C SER A 35 -28.22 -14.29 -22.74
N ARG A 36 -28.73 -15.05 -23.72
CA ARG A 36 -29.93 -15.91 -23.62
C ARG A 36 -29.74 -17.22 -22.82
N ASN A 37 -28.57 -17.54 -22.28
CA ASN A 37 -28.29 -18.86 -21.67
C ASN A 37 -28.15 -18.81 -20.12
N PRO A 38 -28.93 -19.61 -19.36
CA PRO A 38 -28.91 -19.62 -17.89
C PRO A 38 -27.54 -19.96 -17.26
N PHE A 39 -26.80 -20.91 -17.86
CA PHE A 39 -25.46 -21.29 -17.37
C PHE A 39 -24.40 -20.20 -17.62
N ALA A 40 -24.46 -19.50 -18.76
CA ALA A 40 -23.55 -18.41 -19.06
C ALA A 40 -23.78 -17.18 -18.15
N ARG A 41 -25.03 -16.96 -17.72
CA ARG A 41 -25.39 -15.94 -16.72
C ARG A 41 -24.87 -16.25 -15.32
N PHE A 42 -24.94 -17.50 -14.88
CA PHE A 42 -24.41 -17.93 -13.59
C PHE A 42 -22.89 -17.74 -13.50
N PHE A 43 -22.15 -18.17 -14.52
CA PHE A 43 -20.70 -17.95 -14.60
C PHE A 43 -20.33 -16.46 -14.77
N GLY A 44 -21.12 -15.69 -15.52
CA GLY A 44 -20.96 -14.23 -15.63
C GLY A 44 -21.21 -13.48 -14.31
N GLY A 45 -22.17 -13.92 -13.50
CA GLY A 45 -22.42 -13.41 -12.15
C GLY A 45 -21.26 -13.73 -11.19
N LEU A 46 -20.67 -14.93 -11.30
CA LEU A 46 -19.44 -15.28 -10.58
C LEU A 46 -18.25 -14.40 -11.00
N TYR A 47 -18.15 -14.05 -12.29
CA TYR A 47 -17.13 -13.11 -12.78
C TYR A 47 -17.36 -11.68 -12.24
N SER A 48 -18.61 -11.27 -12.04
CA SER A 48 -18.93 -10.01 -11.35
C SER A 48 -18.50 -10.01 -9.87
N LEU A 49 -18.56 -11.14 -9.17
CA LEU A 49 -17.99 -11.29 -7.81
C LEU A 49 -16.46 -11.21 -7.81
N TYR A 50 -15.80 -11.68 -8.88
CA TYR A 50 -14.37 -11.46 -9.08
C TYR A 50 -14.02 -9.95 -9.16
N GLY A 51 -14.95 -9.13 -9.67
CA GLY A 51 -14.86 -7.66 -9.59
C GLY A 51 -14.81 -7.11 -8.16
N ILE A 52 -15.46 -7.77 -7.18
CA ILE A 52 -15.38 -7.40 -5.75
C ILE A 52 -14.03 -7.81 -5.16
N SER A 53 -13.52 -8.99 -5.52
CA SER A 53 -12.17 -9.42 -5.13
C SER A 53 -11.11 -8.44 -5.66
N ARG A 54 -11.31 -7.87 -6.86
CA ARG A 54 -10.44 -6.84 -7.41
C ARG A 54 -10.47 -5.54 -6.61
N TYR A 55 -11.64 -5.08 -6.17
CA TYR A 55 -11.74 -3.93 -5.25
C TYR A 55 -11.01 -4.19 -3.92
N LEU A 56 -11.11 -5.40 -3.36
CA LEU A 56 -10.35 -5.76 -2.15
C LEU A 56 -8.84 -5.79 -2.41
N ALA A 57 -8.41 -6.28 -3.58
CA ALA A 57 -7.00 -6.26 -3.99
C ALA A 57 -6.48 -4.84 -4.15
N ASP A 58 -7.28 -3.92 -4.69
CA ASP A 58 -6.93 -2.50 -4.81
C ASP A 58 -6.80 -1.85 -3.43
N VAL A 59 -7.75 -2.06 -2.51
CA VAL A 59 -7.67 -1.57 -1.12
C VAL A 59 -6.43 -2.10 -0.39
N LEU A 60 -6.13 -3.39 -0.55
CA LEU A 60 -4.92 -4.00 0.01
C LEU A 60 -3.64 -3.42 -0.60
N SER A 61 -3.65 -3.02 -1.88
CA SER A 61 -2.53 -2.33 -2.50
C SER A 61 -2.27 -0.95 -1.87
N TYR A 62 -3.32 -0.18 -1.62
CA TYR A 62 -3.22 1.15 -0.98
C TYR A 62 -3.01 1.10 0.54
N SER A 63 -3.34 -0.02 1.20
CA SER A 63 -3.08 -0.25 2.63
C SER A 63 -1.61 -0.06 3.03
N ARG A 64 -0.71 -0.14 2.05
CA ARG A 64 0.72 0.00 2.22
C ARG A 64 1.17 1.43 2.55
N LEU A 65 0.53 2.44 1.95
CA LEU A 65 0.77 3.84 2.30
C LEU A 65 0.21 4.16 3.69
N LEU A 66 -0.97 3.61 4.00
CA LEU A 66 -1.58 3.70 5.32
C LEU A 66 -0.68 3.06 6.40
N ALA A 67 -0.15 1.86 6.15
CA ALA A 67 0.74 1.15 7.07
C ALA A 67 2.03 1.95 7.34
N LEU A 68 2.60 2.58 6.32
CA LEU A 68 3.77 3.46 6.48
C LEU A 68 3.43 4.66 7.38
N GLY A 69 2.30 5.34 7.15
CA GLY A 69 1.88 6.48 7.97
C GLY A 69 1.51 6.10 9.42
N LEU A 70 0.92 4.92 9.64
CA LEU A 70 0.62 4.41 10.97
C LEU A 70 1.90 4.09 11.74
N ALA A 71 2.88 3.45 11.11
CA ALA A 71 4.14 3.10 11.76
C ALA A 71 4.88 4.34 12.28
N THR A 72 4.97 5.40 11.47
CA THR A 72 5.65 6.64 11.84
C THR A 72 4.91 7.41 12.93
N SER A 73 3.58 7.36 12.91
CA SER A 73 2.74 7.94 13.96
C SER A 73 2.90 7.22 15.30
N VAL A 74 3.01 5.88 15.28
CA VAL A 74 3.26 5.07 16.48
C VAL A 74 4.66 5.36 17.05
N ILE A 75 5.69 5.46 16.21
CA ILE A 75 7.05 5.81 16.66
C ILE A 75 7.05 7.21 17.29
N ALA A 76 6.40 8.20 16.67
CA ALA A 76 6.28 9.55 17.23
C ALA A 76 5.58 9.55 18.60
N MET A 77 4.53 8.73 18.76
CA MET A 77 3.82 8.58 20.03
C MET A 77 4.72 7.97 21.12
N VAL A 78 5.52 6.96 20.78
CA VAL A 78 6.49 6.37 21.71
C VAL A 78 7.55 7.38 22.11
N VAL A 79 8.12 8.13 21.16
CA VAL A 79 9.10 9.20 21.45
C VAL A 79 8.50 10.27 22.38
N ASN A 80 7.25 10.69 22.13
CA ASN A 80 6.56 11.64 23.00
C ASN A 80 6.34 11.09 24.42
N THR A 81 5.99 9.82 24.54
CA THR A 81 5.80 9.16 25.84
C THR A 81 7.12 9.06 26.62
N LEU A 82 8.22 8.73 25.93
CA LEU A 82 9.57 8.71 26.52
C LEU A 82 10.01 10.11 26.96
N CYS A 83 9.71 11.13 26.16
CA CYS A 83 10.00 12.53 26.47
C CYS A 83 9.24 13.01 27.71
N GLN A 84 7.93 12.73 27.81
CA GLN A 84 7.14 13.05 29.01
C GLN A 84 7.66 12.34 30.26
N THR A 85 8.05 11.08 30.14
CA THR A 85 8.64 10.31 31.25
C THR A 85 9.98 10.92 31.69
N ALA A 86 10.81 11.34 30.74
CA ALA A 86 12.10 11.98 31.03
C ALA A 86 11.94 13.34 31.75
N LEU A 87 10.92 14.12 31.40
CA LEU A 87 10.60 15.39 32.06
C LEU A 87 10.18 15.23 33.54
N GLY A 88 9.73 14.03 33.95
CA GLY A 88 9.40 13.73 35.34
C GLY A 88 10.60 13.64 36.29
N ILE A 89 11.83 13.64 35.76
CA ILE A 89 13.06 13.55 36.56
C ILE A 89 13.51 14.96 36.99
N PRO A 90 13.59 15.28 38.29
CA PRO A 90 14.08 16.57 38.77
C PRO A 90 15.49 16.88 38.28
N TRP A 91 15.77 18.16 37.98
CA TRP A 91 17.07 18.75 37.61
C TRP A 91 17.68 18.34 36.26
N VAL A 92 17.61 17.07 35.86
CA VAL A 92 18.25 16.54 34.63
C VAL A 92 17.23 16.24 33.52
N GLY A 93 15.94 16.15 33.87
CA GLY A 93 14.89 15.72 32.95
C GLY A 93 14.71 16.60 31.71
N TRP A 94 14.92 17.91 31.82
CA TRP A 94 14.76 18.84 30.69
C TRP A 94 15.82 18.65 29.60
N LEU A 95 17.07 18.38 29.99
CA LEU A 95 18.17 18.15 29.05
C LEU A 95 18.01 16.81 28.34
N LEU A 96 17.64 15.77 29.11
CA LEU A 96 17.39 14.43 28.59
C LEU A 96 16.18 14.40 27.65
N ALA A 97 15.11 15.10 28.01
CA ALA A 97 13.92 15.25 27.18
C ALA A 97 14.21 15.97 25.87
N ALA A 98 15.01 17.05 25.89
CA ALA A 98 15.41 17.75 24.67
C ALA A 98 16.21 16.86 23.72
N LEU A 99 17.13 16.05 24.26
CA LEU A 99 17.91 15.08 23.46
C LEU A 99 17.02 13.99 22.85
N ILE A 100 16.11 13.41 23.63
CA ILE A 100 15.17 12.37 23.18
C ILE A 100 14.19 12.92 22.14
N PHE A 101 13.72 14.16 22.32
CA PHE A 101 12.80 14.81 21.39
C PHE A 101 13.46 15.03 20.02
N ILE A 102 14.63 15.67 20.00
CA ILE A 102 15.36 15.94 18.76
C ILE A 102 15.83 14.64 18.12
N GLY A 103 16.48 13.76 18.88
CA GLY A 103 17.00 12.49 18.37
C GLY A 103 15.90 11.54 17.91
N GLY A 104 14.83 11.40 18.70
CA GLY A 104 13.71 10.53 18.39
C GLY A 104 12.89 10.98 17.19
N HIS A 105 12.64 12.28 17.02
CA HIS A 105 11.97 12.79 15.81
C HIS A 105 12.87 12.76 14.58
N LEU A 106 14.17 13.01 14.72
CA LEU A 106 15.11 12.87 13.61
C LEU A 106 15.21 11.42 13.14
N PHE A 107 15.23 10.46 14.07
CA PHE A 107 15.20 9.04 13.78
C PHE A 107 13.87 8.63 13.10
N ASN A 108 12.73 9.12 13.60
CA ASN A 108 11.43 8.87 12.98
C ASN A 108 11.39 9.39 11.54
N LEU A 109 11.95 10.58 11.27
CA LEU A 109 12.08 11.13 9.93
C LEU A 109 12.92 10.22 9.03
N GLY A 110 14.06 9.74 9.54
CA GLY A 110 14.95 8.82 8.82
C GLY A 110 14.26 7.52 8.42
N ILE A 111 13.55 6.86 9.36
CA ILE A 111 12.80 5.64 9.06
C ILE A 111 11.65 5.90 8.09
N SER A 112 10.93 7.01 8.25
CA SER A 112 9.84 7.39 7.34
C SER A 112 10.34 7.53 5.90
N PHE A 113 11.50 8.18 5.73
CA PHE A 113 12.12 8.42 4.44
C PHE A 113 12.64 7.12 3.81
N LEU A 114 13.38 6.31 4.57
CA LEU A 114 13.87 5.01 4.12
C LEU A 114 12.71 4.05 3.77
N GLY A 115 11.66 4.04 4.59
CA GLY A 115 10.45 3.26 4.36
C GLY A 115 9.75 3.65 3.06
N GLY A 116 9.55 4.94 2.81
CA GLY A 116 9.00 5.44 1.55
C GLY A 116 9.87 5.13 0.33
N PHE A 117 11.19 5.25 0.48
CA PHE A 117 12.16 4.97 -0.58
C PHE A 117 12.18 3.49 -0.98
N VAL A 118 12.36 2.58 -0.02
CA VAL A 118 12.35 1.13 -0.25
C VAL A 118 11.01 0.67 -0.82
N HIS A 119 9.93 1.27 -0.33
CA HIS A 119 8.62 0.89 -0.77
C HIS A 119 8.34 1.29 -2.24
N SER A 120 8.85 2.44 -2.65
CA SER A 120 8.82 2.89 -4.05
C SER A 120 9.71 2.02 -4.95
N MET A 121 10.91 1.64 -4.47
CA MET A 121 11.81 0.74 -5.21
C MET A 121 11.19 -0.63 -5.47
N ARG A 122 10.39 -1.17 -4.53
CA ARG A 122 9.68 -2.43 -4.72
C ARG A 122 8.73 -2.38 -5.93
N LEU A 123 7.96 -1.29 -6.04
CA LEU A 123 7.03 -1.11 -7.15
C LEU A 123 7.79 -0.97 -8.48
N GLN A 124 8.89 -0.21 -8.50
CA GLN A 124 9.78 -0.10 -9.66
C GLN A 124 10.33 -1.47 -10.10
N PHE A 125 10.98 -2.20 -9.19
CA PHE A 125 11.66 -3.45 -9.52
C PHE A 125 10.72 -4.59 -9.90
N VAL A 126 9.58 -4.73 -9.20
CA VAL A 126 8.68 -5.87 -9.39
C VAL A 126 7.59 -5.59 -10.41
N GLU A 127 7.00 -4.38 -10.42
CA GLU A 127 5.87 -4.08 -11.31
C GLU A 127 6.29 -3.38 -12.61
N PHE A 128 7.35 -2.58 -12.61
CA PHE A 128 7.79 -1.82 -13.80
C PHE A 128 8.84 -2.57 -14.62
N PHE A 129 9.95 -3.02 -14.01
CA PHE A 129 10.99 -3.75 -14.74
C PHE A 129 10.47 -5.07 -15.33
N SER A 130 9.62 -5.82 -14.62
CA SER A 130 9.07 -7.07 -15.17
C SER A 130 8.18 -6.90 -16.40
N LYS A 131 7.59 -5.71 -16.60
CA LYS A 131 6.69 -5.41 -17.73
C LYS A 131 7.39 -4.76 -18.91
N PHE A 132 8.41 -3.94 -18.66
CA PHE A 132 9.03 -3.10 -19.70
C PHE A 132 10.49 -3.44 -19.99
N PHE A 133 11.16 -4.22 -19.13
CA PHE A 133 12.55 -4.61 -19.34
C PHE A 133 12.63 -5.94 -20.09
N LYS A 134 13.02 -5.90 -21.37
CA LYS A 134 13.46 -7.08 -22.10
C LYS A 134 14.93 -7.35 -21.78
N SER A 135 15.21 -8.42 -21.05
CA SER A 135 16.57 -8.91 -20.86
C SER A 135 17.19 -9.29 -22.22
N GLY A 136 18.40 -8.82 -22.51
CA GLY A 136 19.14 -9.18 -23.74
C GLY A 136 19.76 -8.04 -24.56
N GLY A 137 19.89 -6.83 -24.03
CA GLY A 137 20.64 -5.75 -24.70
C GLY A 137 22.15 -5.98 -24.60
N LYS A 138 22.89 -5.82 -25.71
CA LYS A 138 24.36 -5.74 -25.65
C LYS A 138 24.74 -4.39 -25.03
N PRO A 139 25.58 -4.35 -23.97
CA PRO A 139 26.09 -3.09 -23.46
C PRO A 139 26.84 -2.37 -24.58
N PHE A 140 26.48 -1.12 -24.83
CA PHE A 140 27.18 -0.29 -25.80
C PHE A 140 28.57 0.00 -25.23
N ASN A 141 29.60 -0.52 -25.89
CA ASN A 141 30.97 -0.17 -25.57
C ASN A 141 31.36 1.02 -26.47
N PRO A 142 31.49 2.24 -25.92
CA PRO A 142 31.91 3.38 -26.72
C PRO A 142 33.29 3.09 -27.35
N PHE A 143 33.53 3.66 -28.52
CA PHE A 143 34.80 3.53 -29.20
C PHE A 143 35.85 4.37 -28.45
N GLU A 144 36.51 3.76 -27.47
CA GLU A 144 37.64 4.36 -26.76
C GLU A 144 38.92 4.11 -27.56
N LEU A 145 39.69 5.18 -27.80
CA LEU A 145 41.05 5.06 -28.34
C LEU A 145 41.93 4.52 -27.21
N GLU A 146 42.21 3.22 -27.22
CA GLU A 146 43.22 2.62 -26.34
C GLU A 146 44.62 3.06 -26.82
N SER A 147 45.06 4.24 -26.38
CA SER A 147 46.40 4.76 -26.69
C SER A 147 47.44 4.05 -25.81
N LYS A 148 47.71 2.77 -26.08
CA LYS A 148 48.74 2.00 -25.36
C LYS A 148 50.18 2.46 -25.69
N PHE A 149 50.37 3.27 -26.74
CA PHE A 149 51.69 3.67 -27.23
C PHE A 149 51.82 5.14 -27.68
N VAL A 150 50.87 6.02 -27.38
CA VAL A 150 50.99 7.44 -27.74
C VAL A 150 50.62 8.31 -26.54
N GLU A 151 51.63 8.90 -25.93
CA GLU A 151 51.52 9.99 -24.98
C GLU A 151 51.29 11.29 -25.77
N PHE A 152 50.17 11.96 -25.52
CA PHE A 152 49.92 13.29 -26.06
C PHE A 152 50.55 14.30 -25.11
N ILE A 153 51.58 15.00 -25.60
CA ILE A 153 52.12 16.24 -25.01
C ILE A 153 51.15 17.39 -25.26
#